data_AF-A0A950NNP1-F1
#
_entry.id   AF-A0A950NNP1-F1
#
_cell.length_a   1.000
_cell.length_b   1.000
_cell.length_c   1.000
_cell.angle_alpha   90.00
_cell.angle_beta   90.00
_cell.angle_gamma   90.00
#
_symmetry.space_group_name_H-M   'P 1'
#
loop_
_entity.id
_entity.type
_entity.pdbx_description
1 polymer ?
#
loop_
_entity_poly.entity_id
_entity_poly.type
_entity_poly.pdbx_seq_one_letter_code
_entity_poly.pdbx_strand_id
1 'polypeptide(L)' 'MSDGPVEVRCRFTDNLWVGGFVVCDVVNEAGTLRYRLRRQSDGYVLPLLFQETEVRAVMSRHGERTQG' A
#
# COMPACT_ATOMS: atom_id res chain seq x y z
N MET A 1 1.34 12.46 9.36
CA MET A 1 0.99 12.28 7.94
C MET A 1 0.41 10.88 7.85
N SER A 2 -0.89 10.78 7.63
CA SER A 2 -1.57 9.49 7.73
C SER A 2 -1.18 8.65 6.54
N ASP A 3 -0.57 7.51 6.85
CA ASP A 3 -0.28 6.48 5.88
C ASP A 3 -1.58 5.98 5.27
N GLY A 4 -1.86 6.43 4.05
CA GLY A 4 -3.09 6.13 3.35
C GLY A 4 -3.19 4.64 3.01
N PRO A 5 -4.39 4.10 2.79
CA PRO A 5 -4.54 2.74 2.32
C PRO A 5 -3.75 2.52 1.01
N VAL A 6 -3.05 1.41 0.92
CA VAL A 6 -2.33 0.98 -0.28
C VAL A 6 -2.85 -0.35 -0.79
N GLU A 7 -2.64 -0.57 -2.09
CA GLU A 7 -2.85 -1.85 -2.75
C GLU A 7 -1.51 -2.44 -3.20
N VAL A 8 -1.42 -3.77 -3.13
CA VAL A 8 -0.25 -4.52 -3.59
C VAL A 8 -0.56 -5.29 -4.86
N ARG A 9 0.42 -5.39 -5.75
CA ARG A 9 0.31 -6.20 -6.96
C ARG A 9 0.40 -7.69 -6.62
N CYS A 10 -0.59 -8.46 -7.06
CA CYS A 10 -0.63 -9.90 -6.83
C CYS A 10 0.22 -10.62 -7.89
N ARG A 11 1.32 -11.27 -7.51
CA ARG A 11 2.20 -11.97 -8.48
C ARG A 11 1.56 -13.21 -9.12
N PHE A 12 0.51 -13.75 -8.51
CA PHE A 12 -0.24 -14.90 -9.04
C PHE A 12 -1.19 -14.51 -10.17
N THR A 13 -1.49 -13.23 -10.35
CA THR A 13 -2.41 -12.73 -11.37
C THR A 13 -1.96 -11.34 -11.78
N ASP A 14 -1.35 -11.24 -12.96
CA ASP A 14 -0.57 -10.07 -13.41
C ASP A 14 -1.32 -8.72 -13.35
N ASN A 15 -2.67 -8.77 -13.34
CA ASN A 15 -3.57 -7.62 -13.32
C ASN A 15 -4.36 -7.42 -12.02
N LEU A 16 -4.12 -8.23 -10.98
CA LEU A 16 -4.87 -8.10 -9.72
C LEU A 16 -4.10 -7.25 -8.71
N TRP A 17 -4.77 -6.23 -8.19
CA TRP A 17 -4.30 -5.41 -7.07
C TRP A 17 -5.15 -5.73 -5.84
N VAL A 18 -4.50 -5.95 -4.71
CA VAL A 18 -5.17 -6.35 -3.47
C VAL A 18 -5.00 -5.22 -2.45
N GLY A 19 -6.12 -4.66 -1.98
CA GLY A 19 -6.15 -3.61 -0.98
C GLY A 19 -6.15 -4.11 0.46
N GLY A 20 -6.34 -3.18 1.39
CA GLY A 20 -6.40 -3.48 2.83
C GLY A 20 -5.02 -3.48 3.50
N PHE A 21 -4.06 -2.77 2.95
CA PHE A 21 -2.73 -2.59 3.51
C PHE A 21 -2.46 -1.13 3.83
N VAL A 22 -1.48 -0.89 4.69
CA VAL A 22 -0.87 0.42 4.97
C VAL A 22 0.65 0.24 4.98
N VAL A 23 1.41 1.21 4.50
CA VAL A 23 2.85 1.28 4.69
C VAL A 23 3.11 1.59 6.17
N CYS A 24 3.81 0.68 6.83
CA CYS A 24 4.19 0.87 8.23
C CYS A 24 5.65 1.31 8.36
N ASP A 25 6.46 1.04 7.34
CA ASP A 25 7.89 1.39 7.31
C ASP A 25 8.37 1.58 5.86
N VAL A 26 9.32 2.49 5.65
CA VAL A 26 9.96 2.74 4.35
C VAL A 26 11.46 2.50 4.52
N VAL A 27 11.96 1.50 3.82
CA VAL A 27 13.36 1.09 3.85
C VAL A 27 14.03 1.58 2.56
N ASN A 28 15.12 2.34 2.68
CA ASN A 28 15.94 2.73 1.55
C ASN A 28 17.25 1.94 1.57
N GLU A 29 17.39 0.97 0.66
CA GLU A 29 18.60 0.18 0.50
C GLU A 29 19.30 0.53 -0.81
N ALA A 30 20.49 1.12 -0.71
CA ALA A 30 21.35 1.47 -1.85
C ALA A 30 20.62 2.29 -2.95
N GLY A 31 19.71 3.19 -2.56
CA GLY A 31 18.93 4.01 -3.47
C GLY A 31 17.65 3.37 -4.00
N THR A 32 17.33 2.14 -3.55
CA THR A 32 16.06 1.48 -3.86
C THR A 32 15.10 1.62 -2.69
N LEU A 33 13.96 2.27 -2.93
CA LEU A 33 12.87 2.35 -1.95
C LEU A 33 12.11 1.03 -1.88
N ARG A 34 11.91 0.56 -0.65
CA ARG A 34 11.16 -0.64 -0.31
C ARG A 34 10.18 -0.32 0.80
N TYR A 35 9.00 -0.91 0.73
CA TYR A 35 7.90 -0.60 1.62
C TYR A 35 7.55 -1.83 2.44
N ARG A 36 7.49 -1.65 3.76
CA ARG A 36 6.96 -2.67 4.66
C ARG A 36 5.49 -2.41 4.90
N LEU A 37 4.69 -3.41 4.61
CA LEU A 37 3.24 -3.28 4.63
C LEU A 37 2.63 -4.00 5.81
N ARG A 38 1.63 -3.38 6.41
CA ARG A 38 0.79 -3.95 7.45
C ARG A 38 -0.61 -4.18 6.91
N ARG A 39 -1.12 -5.39 7.08
CA ARG A 39 -2.50 -5.73 6.75
C ARG A 39 -3.43 -5.08 7.76
N GLN A 40 -4.39 -4.28 7.29
CA GLN A 40 -5.34 -3.58 8.15
C GLN A 40 -6.30 -4.53 8.87
N SER A 41 -6.68 -5.64 8.24
CA SER A 41 -7.68 -6.57 8.79
C SER A 41 -7.29 -7.21 10.12
N ASP A 42 -5.99 -7.49 10.31
CA ASP A 42 -5.48 -8.24 11.48
C ASP A 42 -4.27 -7.55 12.13
N GLY A 43 -3.77 -6.45 11.55
CA GLY A 43 -2.55 -5.78 12.01
C GLY A 43 -1.25 -6.54 11.69
N TYR A 44 -1.32 -7.70 11.03
CA TYR A 44 -0.16 -8.49 10.64
C TYR A 44 0.76 -7.72 9.69
N VAL A 45 2.03 -7.61 10.05
CA VAL A 45 3.07 -6.99 9.21
C VAL A 45 3.65 -8.06 8.28
N LEU A 46 3.59 -7.78 6.98
CA LEU A 46 4.12 -8.69 5.97
C LEU A 46 5.64 -8.84 6.16
N PRO A 47 6.18 -10.07 6.11
CA PRO A 47 7.62 -10.31 6.25
C PRO A 47 8.41 -9.88 5.00
N LEU A 48 7.71 -9.66 3.89
CA LEU A 48 8.27 -9.24 2.62
C LEU A 48 8.25 -7.71 2.50
N LEU A 49 9.31 -7.18 1.92
CA LEU A 49 9.40 -5.79 1.48
C LEU A 49 8.94 -5.68 0.03
N PHE A 50 8.12 -4.67 -0.27
CA PHE A 50 7.54 -4.45 -1.60
C PHE A 50 8.26 -3.30 -2.30
N GLN A 51 8.45 -3.40 -3.61
CA GLN A 51 9.01 -2.30 -4.41
C GLN A 51 7.96 -1.23 -4.69
N GLU A 52 8.40 -0.03 -5.06
CA GLU A 52 7.51 1.05 -5.50
C GLU A 52 6.59 0.65 -6.66
N THR A 53 7.07 -0.22 -7.56
CA THR A 53 6.29 -0.74 -8.70
C THR A 53 5.24 -1.78 -8.30
N GLU A 54 5.33 -2.33 -7.09
CA GLU A 54 4.42 -3.34 -6.55
C GLU A 54 3.40 -2.76 -5.58
N VAL A 55 3.52 -1.48 -5.22
CA VAL A 55 2.64 -0.78 -4.28
C VAL A 55 2.03 0.42 -4.98
N ARG A 56 0.72 0.59 -4.85
CA ARG A 56 0.05 1.82 -5.29
C ARG A 56 -0.79 2.41 -4.17
N ALA A 57 -0.76 3.73 -4.06
CA ALA A 57 -1.64 4.44 -3.14
C ALA A 57 -3.08 4.30 -3.63
N VAL A 58 -3.98 3.91 -2.73
CA VAL A 58 -5.41 4.08 -2.98
C VAL A 58 -5.66 5.56 -2.78
N MET A 59 -5.75 6.31 -3.88
CA MET A 59 -6.40 7.60 -3.82
C MET A 59 -7.86 7.30 -3.47
N SER A 60 -8.19 7.32 -2.18
CA SER A 60 -9.55 7.50 -1.76
C SER A 60 -9.98 8.74 -2.52
N ARG A 61 -10.86 8.57 -3.52
CA ARG A 61 -11.50 9.70 -4.17
C ARG A 61 -12.11 10.46 -3.01
N HIS A 62 -11.46 11.56 -2.64
CA HIS A 62 -11.98 12.46 -1.63
C HIS A 62 -13.28 12.92 -2.26
N GLY A 63 -14.37 12.27 -1.89
CA GLY A 63 -15.70 12.72 -2.20
C GLY A 63 -15.75 14.10 -1.58
N GLU A 64 -15.51 15.11 -2.41
CA GLU A 64 -16.33 16.30 -2.52
C GLU A 64 -17.72 15.92 -2.02
N ARG A 65 -17.93 16.12 -0.71
CA ARG A 65 -19.27 16.23 -0.15
C ARG A 65 -19.81 17.50 -0.80
N THR A 66 -20.52 17.37 -1.91
CA THR A 66 -21.46 18.40 -2.32
C THR A 66 -22.51 18.46 -1.23
N GLN A 67 -22.29 19.37 -0.29
CA GLN A 67 -23.34 19.95 0.52
C GLN A 67 -24.18 20.81 -0.45
N GLY A 68 -25.43 20.40 -0.67
CA GLY A 68 -26.41 21.11 -1.49
C GLY A 68 -27.77 20.43 -1.38
#